data_AF-A0A9W9TJR9-F1
#
_entry.id   AF-A0A9W9TJR9-F1
#
_cell.length_a   1.000
_cell.length_b   1.000
_cell.length_c   1.000
_cell.angle_alpha   90.00
_cell.angle_beta   90.00
_cell.angle_gamma   90.00
#
_symmetry.space_group_name_H-M   'P 1'
#
loop_
_entity.id
_entity.type
_entity.pdbx_description
1 polymer ?
#
loop_
_entity_poly.entity_id
_entity_poly.type
_entity_poly.pdbx_seq_one_letter_code
_entity_poly.pdbx_strand_id
1 'polypeptide(L)' 'MGQFIQRGRVLSFWREIVRTLNKIPPSSTRNELRSYARQEFERHREVTDSQHIRYLLSTGKTEFQTMSRYINEQVVG' A
#
# COMPACT_ATOMS: atom_id res chain seq x y z
N MET A 1 -17.58 -5.65 -15.72
CA MET A 1 -17.04 -6.58 -14.69
C MET A 1 -15.59 -6.30 -14.29
N GLY A 2 -14.63 -6.15 -15.22
CA GLY A 2 -13.19 -6.05 -14.88
C GLY A 2 -12.75 -4.85 -14.02
N GLN A 3 -13.36 -3.68 -14.17
CA GLN A 3 -13.03 -2.48 -13.38
C GLN A 3 -13.41 -2.60 -11.90
N PHE A 4 -14.54 -3.27 -11.59
CA PHE A 4 -14.99 -3.50 -10.21
C PHE A 4 -14.01 -4.39 -9.43
N ILE A 5 -13.54 -5.47 -10.07
CA ILE A 5 -12.55 -6.39 -9.49
C ILE A 5 -11.22 -5.66 -9.24
N GLN A 6 -10.78 -4.82 -10.17
CA GLN A 6 -9.55 -4.04 -10.02
C GLN A 6 -9.66 -3.03 -8.87
N ARG A 7 -10.78 -2.29 -8.78
CA ARG A 7 -11.03 -1.38 -7.66
C ARG A 7 -11.01 -2.11 -6.32
N GLY A 8 -11.61 -3.31 -6.26
CA GLY A 8 -11.56 -4.17 -5.07
C GLY A 8 -10.13 -4.55 -4.67
N ARG A 9 -9.26 -4.89 -5.65
CA ARG A 9 -7.85 -5.21 -5.40
C ARG A 9 -7.06 -4.01 -4.89
N VAL A 10 -7.26 -2.81 -5.46
CA VAL A 10 -6.64 -1.56 -4.99
C VAL A 10 -7.04 -1.26 -3.55
N LEU A 11 -8.34 -1.31 -3.24
CA LEU A 11 -8.82 -1.06 -1.88
C LEU A 11 -8.36 -2.12 -0.87
N SER A 12 -8.25 -3.38 -1.30
CA SER A 12 -7.69 -4.44 -0.44
C SER A 12 -6.23 -4.15 -0.10
N PHE A 13 -5.44 -3.76 -1.10
CA PHE A 13 -4.03 -3.46 -0.93
C PHE A 13 -3.81 -2.23 -0.04
N TRP A 14 -4.57 -1.15 -0.23
CA TRP A 14 -4.55 0.00 0.68
C TRP A 14 -4.81 -0.38 2.14
N ARG A 15 -5.84 -1.21 2.38
CA ARG A 15 -6.17 -1.67 3.74
C ARG A 15 -5.06 -2.53 4.35
N GLU A 16 -4.39 -3.33 3.54
CA GLU A 16 -3.24 -4.14 3.98
C GLU A 16 -2.08 -3.24 4.45
N ILE A 17 -1.72 -2.23 3.65
CA ILE A 17 -0.71 -1.23 4.01
C ILE A 17 -1.05 -0.57 5.35
N VAL A 18 -2.27 -0.04 5.49
CA VAL A 18 -2.70 0.65 6.70
C VAL A 18 -2.63 -0.27 7.93
N ARG A 19 -3.03 -1.54 7.81
CA ARG A 19 -2.97 -2.50 8.92
C ARG A 19 -1.53 -2.78 9.35
N THR A 20 -0.61 -2.96 8.41
CA THR A 20 0.80 -3.19 8.71
C THR A 20 1.44 -1.97 9.36
N LEU A 21 1.19 -0.76 8.83
CA LEU A 21 1.70 0.47 9.44
C LEU A 21 1.16 0.69 10.85
N ASN A 22 -0.08 0.29 11.13
CA ASN A 22 -0.66 0.39 12.47
C ASN A 22 -0.02 -0.56 13.50
N LYS A 23 0.82 -1.53 13.09
CA LYS A 23 1.63 -2.32 14.02
C LYS A 23 2.76 -1.50 14.65
N ILE A 24 3.19 -0.42 13.98
CA ILE A 24 4.17 0.52 14.52
C ILE A 24 3.47 1.34 15.61
N PRO A 25 4.05 1.48 16.82
CA PRO A 25 3.56 2.39 17.83
C PRO A 25 3.37 3.81 17.25
N PRO A 26 2.44 4.63 17.80
CA PRO A 26 2.26 6.00 17.34
C PRO A 26 3.59 6.78 17.34
N SER A 27 4.06 7.17 16.14
CA SER A 27 5.34 7.85 15.94
C SER A 27 5.29 8.73 14.68
N SER A 28 6.23 9.67 14.55
CA SER A 28 6.41 10.45 13.31
C SER A 28 6.65 9.53 12.11
N THR A 29 7.50 8.51 12.27
CA THR A 29 7.78 7.51 11.23
C THR A 29 6.51 6.82 10.73
N ARG A 30 5.61 6.39 11.63
CA ARG A 30 4.33 5.79 11.22
C ARG A 30 3.50 6.75 10.36
N ASN A 31 3.47 8.03 10.73
CA ASN A 31 2.70 9.05 10.03
C ASN A 31 3.32 9.37 8.66
N GLU A 32 4.65 9.46 8.58
CA GLU A 32 5.39 9.68 7.34
C GLU A 32 5.15 8.53 6.34
N LEU A 33 5.30 7.28 6.78
CA LEU A 33 5.04 6.11 5.95
C LEU A 33 3.59 6.06 5.44
N ARG A 34 2.64 6.40 6.30
CA ARG A 34 1.21 6.47 5.91
C ARG A 34 0.96 7.59 4.90
N SER A 35 1.59 8.76 5.11
CA SER A 35 1.47 9.90 4.20
C SER A 35 2.07 9.58 2.83
N TYR A 36 3.25 8.99 2.80
CA TYR A 36 3.91 8.53 1.58
C TYR A 36 3.02 7.56 0.80
N ALA A 37 2.56 6.49 1.46
CA ALA A 37 1.67 5.52 0.82
C ALA A 37 0.39 6.18 0.29
N ARG A 38 -0.21 7.12 1.04
CA ARG A 38 -1.38 7.86 0.55
C ARG A 38 -1.06 8.66 -0.72
N GLN A 39 0.05 9.38 -0.72
CA GLN A 39 0.46 10.19 -1.87
C GLN A 39 0.67 9.35 -3.13
N GLU A 40 1.24 8.14 -3.00
CA GLU A 40 1.39 7.22 -4.14
C GLU A 40 0.04 6.78 -4.73
N PHE A 41 -0.96 6.51 -3.88
CA PHE A 41 -2.31 6.16 -4.37
C PHE A 41 -3.01 7.36 -5.01
N GLU A 42 -2.88 8.56 -4.42
CA GLU A 42 -3.48 9.79 -4.96
C GLU A 42 -2.82 10.18 -6.30
N ARG A 43 -1.49 10.02 -6.45
CA ARG A 43 -0.77 10.29 -7.71
C ARG A 43 -1.34 9.50 -8.88
N HIS A 44 -1.80 8.28 -8.64
CA HIS A 44 -2.30 7.37 -9.67
C HIS A 44 -3.83 7.23 -9.69
N ARG A 45 -4.58 8.08 -8.96
CA ARG A 45 -6.05 7.95 -8.82
C ARG A 45 -6.83 8.05 -10.12
N GLU A 46 -6.26 8.71 -11.14
CA GLU A 46 -6.89 8.96 -12.44
C GLU A 46 -6.48 7.93 -13.50
N VAL A 47 -5.62 6.98 -13.16
CA VAL A 47 -5.24 5.90 -14.08
C VAL A 47 -6.45 4.99 -14.30
N THR A 48 -6.94 4.94 -15.54
CA THR A 48 -8.08 4.11 -15.96
C THR A 48 -7.65 2.88 -16.77
N ASP A 49 -6.41 2.87 -17.28
CA ASP A 49 -5.88 1.73 -18.01
C ASP A 49 -5.69 0.52 -17.10
N SER A 50 -6.32 -0.58 -17.50
CA SER A 50 -6.38 -1.79 -16.69
C SER A 50 -5.04 -2.51 -16.58
N GLN A 51 -4.18 -2.40 -17.61
CA GLN A 51 -2.86 -3.01 -17.57
C GLN A 51 -1.93 -2.22 -16.66
N HIS A 52 -1.99 -0.89 -16.73
CA HIS A 52 -1.24 0.02 -15.89
C HIS A 52 -1.64 -0.12 -14.42
N ILE A 53 -2.94 -0.22 -14.09
CA ILE A 53 -3.39 -0.50 -12.72
C ILE A 53 -2.80 -1.82 -12.19
N ARG A 54 -2.77 -2.88 -13.01
CA ARG A 54 -2.17 -4.16 -12.61
C ARG A 54 -0.66 -4.04 -12.39
N TYR A 55 0.03 -3.29 -13.24
CA TYR A 55 1.46 -3.01 -13.09
C TYR A 55 1.73 -2.27 -11.77
N LEU A 56 1.05 -1.15 -11.52
CA LEU A 56 1.20 -0.37 -10.29
C LEU A 56 0.89 -1.21 -9.04
N LEU A 57 -0.16 -2.04 -9.09
CA LEU A 57 -0.47 -2.96 -8.00
C LEU A 57 0.63 -4.00 -7.76
N SER A 58 1.24 -4.53 -8.82
CA SER A 58 2.32 -5.50 -8.70
C SER A 58 3.58 -4.86 -8.11
N THR A 59 3.98 -3.71 -8.64
CA THR A 59 5.14 -2.95 -8.18
C THR A 59 4.98 -2.54 -6.71
N GLY A 60 3.85 -1.92 -6.37
CA GLY A 60 3.59 -1.50 -4.99
C GLY A 60 3.56 -2.67 -4.00
N LYS A 61 3.03 -3.84 -4.40
CA LYS A 61 3.07 -5.04 -3.55
C LYS A 61 4.49 -5.52 -3.28
N THR A 62 5.36 -5.53 -4.29
CA THR A 62 6.77 -5.92 -4.12
C THR A 62 7.50 -4.98 -3.16
N GLU A 63 7.33 -3.66 -3.32
CA GLU A 63 7.90 -2.66 -2.42
C GLU A 63 7.38 -2.82 -0.99
N PHE A 64 6.06 -3.02 -0.86
CA PHE A 64 5.41 -3.19 0.44
C PHE A 64 5.82 -4.49 1.13
N GLN A 65 5.99 -5.60 0.42
CA GLN A 65 6.44 -6.87 1.01
C GLN A 65 7.78 -6.70 1.73
N THR A 66 8.74 -6.06 1.05
CA THR A 66 10.05 -5.74 1.63
C THR A 66 9.90 -4.91 2.89
N MET A 67 9.16 -3.80 2.83
CA MET A 67 8.90 -2.92 3.99
C MET A 67 8.19 -3.63 5.14
N SER A 68 7.18 -4.44 4.83
CA SER A 68 6.38 -5.15 5.83
C SER A 68 7.23 -6.14 6.64
N ARG A 69 8.21 -6.78 5.99
CA ARG A 69 9.16 -7.67 6.65
C ARG A 69 10.00 -6.91 7.68
N TYR A 70 10.58 -5.78 7.31
CA TYR A 70 11.32 -4.93 8.24
C TYR A 70 10.46 -4.47 9.43
N ILE A 71 9.22 -4.04 9.18
CA ILE A 71 8.30 -3.63 10.25
C ILE A 71 8.01 -4.80 11.20
N ASN A 72 7.74 -5.99 10.67
CA ASN A 72 7.45 -7.16 11.50
C ASN A 72 8.69 -7.59 12.32
N GLU A 73 9.90 -7.50 11.75
CA GLU A 73 11.14 -7.81 12.47
C GLU A 73 11.41 -6.82 13.61
N GLN A 74 11.11 -5.53 13.41
CA GLN A 74 11.31 -4.49 14.45
C GLN A 74 10.24 -4.46 15.54
N VAL A 75 9.02 -4.96 15.28
CA VAL A 75 7.93 -4.99 16.28
C VAL A 75 8.06 -6.19 17.23
N VAL A 76 8.81 -7.23 16.84
CA VAL A 76 9.02 -8.46 17.64
C VAL A 76 10.30 -8.38 18.50
N GLY A 77 11.18 -7.40 18.24
CA GLY A 77 12.34 -7.09 19.09
C GLY A 77 11.99 -6.09 20.18
#